data_AF-A0A1J0TYR1-F1
#
_entry.id   AF-A0A1J0TYR1-F1
#
_cell.length_a   1.000
_cell.length_b   1.000
_cell.length_c   1.000
_cell.angle_alpha   90.00
_cell.angle_beta   90.00
_cell.angle_gamma   90.00
#
_symmetry.space_group_name_H-M   'P 1'
#
loop_
_entity.id
_entity.type
_entity.pdbx_description
1 polymer ?
#
loop_
_entity_poly.entity_id
_entity_poly.type
_entity_poly.pdbx_seq_one_letter_code
_entity_poly.pdbx_strand_id
1 'polypeptide(L)'
;MTTTPAPAETSAELYPLQVELHELFKEQRQLQERIDAAAIGALKEYTARRYPTATTLMLDSNGNPNEYLPVAVHTGAGEDVVDENAVAADETLFELVRTVPMQLIRYDRTSNLWKIALR
;
A
#
# COMPACT_ATOMS: atom_id res chain seq x y z
N MET A 1 9.15 -45.37 -41.61
CA MET A 1 9.09 -44.01 -41.02
C MET A 1 8.14 -44.10 -39.85
N THR A 2 8.64 -44.06 -38.62
CA THR A 2 7.83 -44.25 -37.41
C THR A 2 7.76 -42.88 -36.72
N THR A 3 6.62 -42.23 -36.80
CA THR A 3 6.37 -40.96 -36.09
C THR A 3 5.98 -41.30 -34.66
N THR A 4 6.90 -41.06 -33.71
CA THR A 4 6.60 -41.13 -32.27
C THR A 4 5.63 -40.00 -31.93
N PRO A 5 4.43 -40.27 -31.38
CA PRO A 5 3.59 -39.22 -30.84
C PRO A 5 4.30 -38.63 -29.61
N ALA A 6 4.40 -37.30 -29.54
CA ALA A 6 4.82 -36.62 -28.32
C ALA A 6 3.94 -37.09 -27.15
N PRO A 7 4.50 -37.33 -25.95
CA PRO A 7 3.69 -37.76 -24.82
C PRO A 7 2.65 -36.68 -24.55
N ALA A 8 1.38 -37.06 -24.60
CA ALA A 8 0.33 -36.25 -24.03
C ALA A 8 0.61 -36.21 -22.53
N GLU A 9 1.22 -35.13 -22.04
CA GLU A 9 1.19 -34.78 -20.62
C GLU A 9 -0.27 -34.66 -20.23
N THR A 10 -0.85 -35.78 -19.81
CA THR A 10 -2.28 -35.94 -19.65
C THR A 10 -2.73 -35.04 -18.52
N SER A 11 -3.82 -34.30 -18.73
CA SER A 11 -4.38 -33.33 -17.79
C SER A 11 -4.58 -33.85 -16.36
N ALA A 12 -4.61 -35.17 -16.15
CA ALA A 12 -4.62 -35.82 -14.84
C ALA A 12 -3.33 -35.64 -14.03
N GLU A 13 -2.16 -35.52 -14.66
CA GLU A 13 -0.87 -35.29 -13.99
C GLU A 13 -0.65 -33.80 -13.66
N LEU A 14 -1.24 -32.90 -14.46
CA LEU A 14 -1.18 -31.46 -14.23
C LEU A 14 -2.19 -30.97 -13.18
N TYR A 15 -3.26 -31.74 -12.93
CA TYR A 15 -4.33 -31.33 -12.01
C TYR A 15 -3.84 -31.10 -10.56
N PRO A 16 -3.02 -31.98 -9.95
CA PRO A 16 -2.47 -31.73 -8.61
C PRO A 16 -1.61 -30.46 -8.54
N LEU A 17 -0.79 -30.21 -9.57
CA LEU A 17 0.06 -29.01 -9.65
C LEU A 17 -0.77 -27.73 -9.82
N GLN A 18 -1.86 -27.78 -10.58
CA GLN A 18 -2.79 -26.66 -10.70
C GLN A 18 -3.50 -26.34 -9.37
N VAL A 19 -3.85 -27.37 -8.60
CA VAL A 19 -4.42 -27.20 -7.25
C VAL A 19 -3.40 -26.58 -6.31
N GLU A 20 -2.16 -27.09 -6.27
CA GLU A 20 -1.08 -26.52 -5.45
C GLU A 20 -0.81 -25.05 -5.78
N LEU A 21 -0.71 -24.72 -7.06
CA LEU A 21 -0.53 -23.33 -7.52
C LEU A 21 -1.70 -22.43 -7.08
N HIS A 22 -2.93 -22.93 -7.14
CA HIS A 22 -4.11 -22.18 -6.70
C HIS A 22 -4.11 -21.90 -5.19
N GLU A 23 -3.69 -22.87 -4.38
CA GLU A 23 -3.52 -22.67 -2.93
C GLU A 23 -2.40 -21.67 -2.63
N LEU A 24 -1.26 -21.74 -3.34
CA LEU A 24 -0.19 -20.75 -3.20
C LEU A 24 -0.65 -19.32 -3.53
N PHE A 25 -1.50 -19.15 -4.56
CA PHE A 25 -2.08 -17.84 -4.85
C PHE A 25 -3.02 -17.34 -3.73
N LYS A 26 -3.78 -18.25 -3.08
CA LYS A 26 -4.60 -17.88 -1.92
C LYS A 26 -3.73 -17.45 -0.75
N GLU A 27 -2.67 -18.20 -0.44
CA GLU A 27 -1.74 -17.88 0.64
C GLU A 27 -1.04 -16.55 0.40
N GLN A 28 -0.55 -16.32 -0.83
CA GLN A 28 0.05 -15.05 -1.23
C GLN A 28 -0.91 -13.89 -1.01
N ARG A 29 -2.17 -14.03 -1.43
CA ARG A 29 -3.19 -12.99 -1.23
C ARG A 29 -3.44 -12.72 0.24
N GLN A 30 -3.61 -13.76 1.07
CA GLN A 30 -3.81 -13.59 2.51
C GLN A 30 -2.62 -12.92 3.18
N LEU A 31 -1.40 -13.26 2.77
CA LEU A 31 -0.19 -12.61 3.28
C LEU A 31 -0.14 -11.14 2.89
N GLN A 32 -0.47 -10.81 1.64
CA GLN A 32 -0.54 -9.41 1.18
C GLN A 32 -1.59 -8.62 1.97
N GLU A 33 -2.79 -9.16 2.17
CA GLU A 33 -3.84 -8.52 2.97
C GLU A 33 -3.38 -8.25 4.42
N ARG A 34 -2.60 -9.17 5.00
CA ARG A 34 -2.01 -9.00 6.34
C ARG A 34 -0.92 -7.93 6.38
N ILE A 35 -0.07 -7.89 5.37
CA ILE A 35 0.98 -6.86 5.23
C ILE A 35 0.32 -5.48 5.09
N ASP A 36 -0.67 -5.37 4.21
CA ASP A 36 -1.43 -4.14 4.00
C ASP A 36 -2.08 -3.67 5.30
N ALA A 37 -2.76 -4.57 6.02
CA ALA A 37 -3.37 -4.26 7.32
C ALA A 37 -2.34 -3.79 8.36
N ALA A 38 -1.16 -4.41 8.40
CA ALA A 38 -0.08 -4.04 9.31
C ALA A 38 0.51 -2.65 8.97
N ALA A 39 0.76 -2.37 7.68
CA ALA A 39 1.26 -1.08 7.22
C ALA A 39 0.29 0.06 7.56
N ILE A 40 -1.01 -0.15 7.33
CA ILE A 40 -2.06 0.82 7.69
C ILE A 40 -2.13 1.01 9.20
N GLY A 41 -2.10 -0.09 9.95
CA GLY A 41 -2.12 -0.06 11.41
C GLY A 41 -0.96 0.76 11.97
N ALA A 42 0.25 0.51 11.47
CA ALA A 42 1.46 1.22 11.88
C ALA A 42 1.38 2.72 11.55
N LEU A 43 0.95 3.10 10.35
CA LEU A 43 0.75 4.50 9.99
C LEU A 43 -0.28 5.19 10.90
N LYS A 44 -1.44 4.57 11.10
CA LYS A 44 -2.51 5.13 11.93
C LYS A 44 -2.09 5.26 13.39
N GLU A 45 -1.41 4.26 13.93
CA GLU A 45 -0.91 4.30 15.30
C GLU A 45 0.17 5.36 15.49
N TYR A 46 1.14 5.43 14.56
CA TYR A 46 2.17 6.45 14.58
C TYR A 46 1.57 7.86 14.52
N THR A 47 0.71 8.12 13.53
CA THR A 47 0.07 9.43 13.37
C THR A 47 -0.88 9.77 14.52
N ALA A 48 -1.57 8.82 15.12
CA ALA A 48 -2.39 9.07 16.30
C ALA A 48 -1.56 9.50 17.52
N ARG A 49 -0.35 8.93 17.70
CA ARG A 49 0.57 9.30 18.78
C ARG A 49 1.28 10.62 18.51
N ARG A 50 1.76 10.82 17.28
CA ARG A 50 2.57 11.98 16.88
C ARG A 50 1.72 13.23 16.60
N TYR A 51 0.55 13.03 15.99
CA TYR A 51 -0.38 14.07 15.54
C TYR A 51 -1.83 13.76 15.99
N PRO A 52 -2.17 13.94 17.28
CA PRO A 52 -3.42 13.43 17.85
C PRO A 52 -4.70 14.05 17.31
N THR A 53 -4.62 15.17 16.60
CA THR A 53 -5.78 15.84 15.96
C THR A 53 -5.86 15.58 14.46
N ALA A 54 -4.88 14.86 13.90
CA ALA A 54 -4.80 14.60 12.47
C ALA A 54 -5.89 13.61 12.00
N THR A 55 -6.44 13.90 10.84
CA THR A 55 -7.41 13.04 10.14
C THR A 55 -6.97 12.71 8.73
N THR A 56 -6.12 13.55 8.12
CA THR A 56 -5.67 13.40 6.75
C THR A 56 -4.17 13.63 6.68
N LEU A 57 -3.47 12.76 5.97
CA LEU A 57 -2.08 12.95 5.55
C LEU A 57 -2.07 13.27 4.07
N MET A 58 -1.45 14.39 3.69
CA MET A 58 -1.23 14.80 2.31
C MET A 58 0.15 14.35 1.84
N LEU A 59 0.19 13.96 0.57
CA LEU A 59 1.33 13.34 -0.07
C LEU A 59 1.58 13.99 -1.44
N ASP A 60 2.85 14.18 -1.79
CA ASP A 60 3.27 14.39 -3.18
C ASP A 60 3.82 13.08 -3.75
N SER A 61 3.72 12.86 -5.07
CA SER A 61 4.33 11.71 -5.73
C SER A 61 5.78 11.95 -6.15
N ASN A 62 6.35 13.14 -5.90
CA ASN A 62 7.70 13.50 -6.33
C ASN A 62 7.99 13.20 -7.81
N GLY A 63 6.96 13.27 -8.67
CA GLY A 63 7.01 12.86 -10.08
C GLY A 63 6.92 11.35 -10.37
N ASN A 64 6.94 10.48 -9.37
CA ASN A 64 6.85 9.02 -9.47
C ASN A 64 5.53 8.48 -8.85
N PRO A 65 4.60 7.91 -9.63
CA PRO A 65 3.27 7.50 -9.14
C PRO A 65 3.23 6.46 -7.99
N ASN A 66 4.36 5.86 -7.64
CA ASN A 66 4.47 4.84 -6.60
C ASN A 66 5.38 5.27 -5.44
N GLU A 67 5.91 6.49 -5.50
CA GLU A 67 6.81 7.03 -4.49
C GLU A 67 6.15 8.26 -3.89
N TYR A 68 5.58 8.10 -2.70
CA TYR A 68 4.81 9.14 -2.06
C TYR A 68 5.57 9.75 -0.88
N LEU A 69 5.59 11.08 -0.83
CA LEU A 69 6.27 11.87 0.20
C LEU A 69 5.26 12.59 1.08
N PRO A 70 5.34 12.45 2.42
CA PRO A 70 4.59 13.29 3.34
C PRO A 70 4.87 14.78 3.10
N VAL A 71 3.84 15.59 2.91
CA VAL A 71 3.99 17.05 2.74
C VAL A 71 3.18 17.86 3.75
N ALA A 72 2.01 17.38 4.17
CA ALA A 72 1.20 18.07 5.17
C ALA A 72 0.32 17.09 5.95
N VAL A 73 -0.03 17.45 7.18
CA VAL A 73 -0.94 16.69 8.03
C VAL A 73 -2.07 17.61 8.46
N HIS A 74 -3.32 17.25 8.19
CA HIS A 74 -4.48 18.10 8.43
C HIS A 74 -5.46 17.53 9.45
N THR A 75 -6.13 18.44 10.16
CA THR A 75 -7.33 18.16 10.96
C THR A 75 -8.54 17.91 10.07
N GLY A 76 -9.65 17.46 10.65
CA GLY A 76 -10.92 17.29 9.91
C GLY A 76 -11.51 18.61 9.39
N ALA A 77 -11.03 19.76 9.90
CA ALA A 77 -11.39 21.08 9.44
C ALA A 77 -10.50 21.58 8.28
N GLY A 78 -9.47 20.82 7.90
CA GLY A 78 -8.50 21.21 6.87
C GLY A 78 -7.39 22.13 7.37
N GLU A 79 -7.20 22.25 8.69
CA GLU A 79 -6.13 23.04 9.29
C GLU A 79 -4.84 22.22 9.41
N ASP A 80 -3.69 22.86 9.24
CA ASP A 80 -2.38 22.23 9.42
C ASP A 80 -2.14 21.86 10.88
N VAL A 81 -1.79 20.59 11.13
CA VAL A 81 -1.44 20.07 12.46
C VAL A 81 0.01 20.37 12.81
N VAL A 82 0.88 20.47 11.80
CA VAL A 82 2.32 20.65 11.92
C VAL A 82 2.83 21.38 10.67
N ASP A 83 3.91 22.14 10.81
CA ASP A 83 4.54 22.81 9.68
C ASP A 83 5.18 21.83 8.69
N GLU A 84 5.28 22.24 7.43
CA GLU A 84 5.81 21.43 6.32
C GLU A 84 7.25 20.94 6.56
N ASN A 85 8.11 21.75 7.18
CA ASN A 85 9.50 21.35 7.44
C ASN A 85 9.56 20.22 8.48
N ALA A 86 8.69 20.26 9.49
CA ALA A 86 8.59 19.21 10.49
C ALA A 86 7.96 17.92 9.94
N VAL A 87 7.10 17.99 8.93
CA VAL A 87 6.62 16.81 8.18
C VAL A 87 7.74 16.21 7.34
N ALA A 88 8.49 17.05 6.62
CA ALA A 88 9.60 16.62 5.77
C ALA A 88 10.75 15.98 6.58
N ALA A 89 10.94 16.41 7.82
CA ALA A 89 11.95 15.86 8.73
C ALA A 89 11.48 14.56 9.45
N ASP A 90 10.23 14.14 9.29
CA ASP A 90 9.71 12.93 9.93
C ASP A 90 10.06 11.68 9.11
N GLU A 91 11.27 11.17 9.31
CA GLU A 91 11.77 9.96 8.63
C GLU A 91 10.89 8.73 8.89
N THR A 92 10.30 8.63 10.10
CA THR A 92 9.44 7.48 10.43
C THR A 92 8.13 7.55 9.66
N LEU A 93 7.53 8.73 9.55
CA LEU A 93 6.34 8.95 8.72
C LEU A 93 6.62 8.63 7.26
N PHE A 94 7.78 9.07 6.74
CA PHE A 94 8.22 8.78 5.38
C PHE A 94 8.31 7.26 5.13
N GLU A 95 9.00 6.52 6.00
CA GLU A 95 9.13 5.06 5.86
C GLU A 95 7.78 4.35 5.93
N LEU A 96 6.90 4.79 6.84
CA LEU A 96 5.56 4.22 6.94
C LEU A 96 4.74 4.44 5.67
N VAL A 97 4.76 5.65 5.09
CA VAL A 97 4.05 5.95 3.84
C VAL A 97 4.51 5.07 2.68
N ARG A 98 5.80 4.77 2.57
CA ARG A 98 6.33 3.88 1.52
C ARG A 98 5.80 2.45 1.59
N THR A 99 5.33 2.04 2.77
CA THR A 99 4.74 0.71 2.98
C THR A 99 3.21 0.70 2.81
N VAL A 100 2.57 1.86 2.70
CA VAL A 100 1.12 1.95 2.55
C VAL A 100 0.71 1.45 1.18
N PRO A 101 -0.32 0.60 1.10
CA PRO A 101 -0.72 0.05 -0.17
C PRO A 101 -1.49 1.09 -0.99
N MET A 102 -1.12 1.22 -2.27
CA MET A 102 -1.56 2.32 -3.15
C MET A 102 -3.08 2.49 -3.25
N GLN A 103 -3.86 1.41 -3.08
CA GLN A 103 -5.32 1.46 -3.14
C GLN A 103 -5.95 2.37 -2.07
N LEU A 104 -5.21 2.73 -1.03
CA LEU A 104 -5.66 3.64 0.03
C LEU A 104 -5.24 5.09 -0.20
N ILE A 105 -4.34 5.31 -1.16
CA ILE A 105 -3.89 6.63 -1.54
C ILE A 105 -4.90 7.19 -2.55
N ARG A 106 -5.47 8.35 -2.24
CA ARG A 106 -6.49 9.00 -3.04
C ARG A 106 -5.97 10.33 -3.56
N TYR A 107 -6.20 10.60 -4.83
CA TYR A 107 -5.87 11.90 -5.39
C TYR A 107 -6.92 12.94 -4.98
N ASP A 108 -6.47 14.04 -4.40
CA ASP A 108 -7.26 15.22 -4.09
C ASP A 108 -7.05 16.29 -5.16
N ARG A 109 -8.12 16.55 -5.92
CA ARG A 109 -8.10 17.52 -7.01
C ARG A 109 -8.00 18.96 -6.54
N THR A 110 -8.42 19.25 -5.30
CA THR A 110 -8.48 20.62 -4.77
C THR A 110 -7.09 21.11 -4.44
N SER A 111 -6.30 20.26 -3.80
CA SER A 111 -4.91 20.54 -3.42
C SER A 111 -3.90 20.09 -4.47
N ASN A 112 -4.33 19.37 -5.52
CA ASN A 112 -3.44 18.76 -6.53
C ASN A 112 -2.39 17.83 -5.87
N LEU A 113 -2.81 17.13 -4.82
CA LEU A 113 -1.95 16.25 -4.02
C LEU A 113 -2.65 14.92 -3.79
N TRP A 114 -1.90 13.94 -3.32
CA TRP A 114 -2.42 12.66 -2.89
C TRP A 114 -2.72 12.69 -1.38
N LYS A 115 -3.59 11.81 -0.90
CA LYS A 115 -3.96 11.76 0.51
C LYS A 115 -4.27 10.37 1.03
N ILE A 116 -4.02 10.20 2.32
CA ILE A 116 -4.41 9.03 3.11
C ILE A 116 -5.32 9.49 4.25
N ALA A 117 -6.44 8.79 4.43
CA ALA A 117 -7.28 8.96 5.61
C ALA A 117 -6.65 8.27 6.82
N LEU A 118 -6.40 9.04 7.87
CA LEU A 118 -5.81 8.55 9.12
C LEU A 118 -6.86 8.05 10.11
N ARG A 119 -8.12 8.50 9.97
CA ARG A 119 -9.25 8.15 10.84
C ARG A 119 -10.51 7.86 10.05
#